data_AF-A0A1G2HUA8-F1
#
_entry.id   AF-A0A1G2HUA8-F1
#
_cell.length_a   1.000
_cell.length_b   1.000
_cell.length_c   1.000
_cell.angle_alpha   90.00
_cell.angle_beta   90.00
_cell.angle_gamma   90.00
#
_symmetry.space_group_name_H-M   'P 1'
#
loop_
_entity.id
_entity.type
_entity.pdbx_description
1 polymer ?
#
loop_
_entity_poly.entity_id
_entity_poly.type
_entity_poly.pdbx_seq_one_letter_code
_entity_poly.pdbx_strand_id
1 'polypeptide(L)'
;MTNKITNYIIVAGACLAVAYPLWVRASSLIWALDATLPQNLFPLFGLAAASLLWLHAISGAFEPWLRANFDFDAFVQRTATLILICLIAHPLLLLISLGFRIWDLYAIYDITYIYLGVVVWLLLISYDIFKPFKKSGFFARNWNAVLIISNIGFLLTFLHSLALGSDLQTNPLRFVWIFYGITATLAIIYTYGMRRFLK
;
A
#
# COMPACT_ATOMS: atom_id res chain seq x y z
N MET A 1 -2.15 -6.69 -31.79
CA MET A 1 -0.99 -7.50 -31.38
C MET A 1 -0.31 -6.78 -30.23
N THR A 2 -0.27 -7.40 -29.06
CA THR A 2 0.40 -6.85 -27.87
C THR A 2 1.90 -6.80 -28.12
N ASN A 3 2.50 -5.63 -28.00
CA ASN A 3 3.95 -5.51 -28.12
C ASN A 3 4.60 -6.18 -26.90
N LYS A 4 5.22 -7.35 -27.10
CA LYS A 4 5.85 -8.13 -26.01
C LYS A 4 6.84 -7.28 -25.21
N ILE A 5 7.57 -6.37 -25.87
CA ILE A 5 8.53 -5.47 -25.24
C ILE A 5 7.83 -4.54 -24.25
N THR A 6 6.70 -3.94 -24.64
CA THR A 6 5.90 -3.07 -23.78
C THR A 6 5.44 -3.79 -22.51
N ASN A 7 4.98 -5.04 -22.64
CA ASN A 7 4.57 -5.84 -21.49
C ASN A 7 5.75 -6.09 -20.53
N TYR A 8 6.91 -6.50 -21.05
CA TYR A 8 8.11 -6.70 -20.21
C TYR A 8 8.53 -5.43 -19.48
N ILE A 9 8.46 -4.26 -20.13
CA ILE A 9 8.79 -2.98 -19.49
C ILE A 9 7.80 -2.66 -18.36
N ILE A 10 6.50 -2.85 -18.58
CA ILE A 10 5.47 -2.61 -17.55
C ILE A 10 5.72 -3.52 -16.33
N VAL A 11 5.92 -4.82 -16.58
CA VAL A 11 6.14 -5.80 -15.50
C VAL A 11 7.44 -5.50 -14.76
N ALA A 12 8.53 -5.24 -15.47
CA ALA A 12 9.81 -4.88 -14.86
C ALA A 12 9.70 -3.61 -14.02
N GLY A 13 9.04 -2.57 -14.54
CA GLY A 13 8.78 -1.33 -13.81
C GLY A 13 7.96 -1.56 -12.54
N ALA A 14 6.89 -2.35 -12.61
CA ALA A 14 6.08 -2.70 -11.45
C ALA A 14 6.88 -3.51 -10.40
N CYS A 15 7.68 -4.49 -10.85
CA CYS A 15 8.56 -5.25 -9.96
C CYS A 15 9.60 -4.35 -9.28
N LEU A 16 10.25 -3.45 -10.03
CA LEU A 16 11.23 -2.52 -9.49
C LEU A 16 10.61 -1.54 -8.50
N ALA A 17 9.38 -1.06 -8.76
CA ALA A 17 8.67 -0.15 -7.88
C ALA A 17 8.42 -0.75 -6.47
N VAL A 18 8.26 -2.07 -6.37
CA VAL A 18 8.11 -2.77 -5.09
C VAL A 18 9.44 -3.26 -4.55
N ALA A 19 10.29 -3.84 -5.40
CA ALA A 19 11.55 -4.45 -5.00
C ALA A 19 12.56 -3.42 -4.50
N TYR A 20 12.61 -2.22 -5.09
CA TYR A 20 13.58 -1.20 -4.69
C TYR A 20 13.37 -0.74 -3.23
N PRO A 21 12.17 -0.33 -2.79
CA PRO A 21 11.97 0.03 -1.38
C PRO A 21 12.33 -1.09 -0.40
N LEU A 22 11.95 -2.32 -0.74
CA LEU A 22 12.25 -3.50 0.07
C LEU A 22 13.74 -3.78 0.13
N TRP A 23 14.45 -3.68 -0.99
CA TRP A 23 15.88 -3.91 -1.06
C TRP A 23 16.65 -2.88 -0.23
N VAL A 24 16.32 -1.59 -0.34
CA VAL A 24 17.00 -0.56 0.46
C VAL A 24 16.88 -0.87 1.95
N ARG A 25 15.68 -1.21 2.44
CA ARG A 25 15.49 -1.61 3.84
C ARG A 25 16.19 -2.92 4.18
N ALA A 26 16.06 -3.95 3.35
CA ALA A 26 16.67 -5.25 3.63
C ALA A 26 18.19 -5.20 3.66
N SER A 27 18.80 -4.33 2.85
CA SER A 27 20.25 -4.14 2.78
C SER A 27 20.85 -3.44 4.00
N SER A 28 20.04 -2.72 4.79
CA SER A 28 20.48 -2.04 6.01
C SER A 28 20.28 -2.90 7.28
N LEU A 29 19.82 -4.15 7.13
CA LEU A 29 19.50 -5.04 8.24
C LEU A 29 20.52 -6.18 8.36
N ILE A 30 20.75 -6.59 9.60
CA ILE A 30 21.47 -7.83 9.91
C ILE A 30 20.42 -8.94 10.03
N TRP A 31 20.55 -9.97 9.20
CA TRP A 31 19.60 -11.07 9.14
C TRP A 31 20.03 -12.23 10.04
N ALA A 32 19.17 -12.57 11.00
CA ALA A 32 19.31 -13.73 11.86
C ALA A 32 17.95 -14.42 12.03
N LEU A 33 17.96 -15.75 12.17
CA LEU A 33 16.76 -16.55 12.46
C LEU A 33 16.53 -16.62 13.98
N ASP A 34 16.28 -15.47 14.59
CA ASP A 34 16.09 -15.32 16.03
C ASP A 34 14.91 -14.39 16.36
N ALA A 35 14.83 -13.92 17.62
CA ALA A 35 13.77 -13.05 18.11
C ALA A 35 13.70 -11.67 17.38
N THR A 36 14.73 -11.27 16.65
CA THR A 36 14.76 -10.03 15.86
C THR A 36 14.05 -10.16 14.52
N LEU A 37 13.79 -11.38 14.05
CA LEU A 37 13.20 -11.63 12.73
C LEU A 37 11.84 -10.91 12.53
N PRO A 38 10.87 -10.96 13.46
CA PRO A 38 9.60 -10.24 13.30
C PRO A 38 9.78 -8.73 13.20
N GLN A 39 10.71 -8.15 13.98
CA GLN A 39 11.03 -6.72 13.96
C GLN A 39 11.67 -6.29 12.64
N ASN A 40 12.50 -7.16 12.03
CA ASN A 40 13.11 -6.91 10.72
C ASN A 40 12.10 -7.03 9.57
N LEU A 41 11.16 -7.97 9.67
CA LEU A 41 10.10 -8.18 8.66
C LEU A 41 9.01 -7.11 8.73
N PHE A 42 8.65 -6.65 9.93
CA PHE A 42 7.62 -5.62 10.18
C PHE A 42 7.62 -4.46 9.15
N PRO A 43 8.73 -3.70 8.98
CA PRO A 43 8.74 -2.57 8.05
C PRO A 43 8.66 -3.01 6.59
N LEU A 44 9.20 -4.19 6.24
CA LEU A 44 9.15 -4.69 4.86
C LEU A 44 7.72 -4.95 4.40
N PHE A 45 6.87 -5.52 5.26
CA PHE A 45 5.45 -5.71 4.92
C PHE A 45 4.71 -4.37 4.77
N GLY A 46 5.03 -3.36 5.59
CA GLY A 46 4.48 -2.02 5.43
C GLY A 46 4.90 -1.36 4.11
N LEU A 47 6.18 -1.45 3.76
CA LEU A 47 6.72 -0.93 2.50
C LEU A 47 6.11 -1.64 1.28
N ALA A 48 5.94 -2.96 1.35
CA ALA A 48 5.33 -3.76 0.29
C ALA A 48 3.85 -3.36 0.08
N ALA A 49 3.07 -3.25 1.17
CA ALA A 49 1.67 -2.86 1.12
C ALA A 49 1.50 -1.49 0.45
N ALA A 50 2.25 -0.49 0.92
CA ALA A 50 2.19 0.87 0.38
C ALA A 50 2.62 0.96 -1.09
N SER A 51 3.68 0.24 -1.48
CA SER A 51 4.17 0.22 -2.87
C SER A 51 3.18 -0.47 -3.82
N LEU A 52 2.54 -1.55 -3.38
CA LEU A 52 1.50 -2.23 -4.16
C LEU A 52 0.22 -1.39 -4.27
N LEU A 53 -0.20 -0.71 -3.20
CA LEU A 53 -1.31 0.25 -3.24
C LEU A 53 -0.99 1.43 -4.18
N TRP A 54 0.25 1.91 -4.18
CA TRP A 54 0.71 2.91 -5.16
C TRP A 54 0.58 2.39 -6.60
N LEU A 55 1.01 1.16 -6.87
CA LEU A 55 0.82 0.55 -8.19
C LEU A 55 -0.65 0.47 -8.57
N HIS A 56 -1.57 0.14 -7.64
CA HIS A 56 -3.01 0.14 -7.91
C HIS A 56 -3.53 1.53 -8.28
N ALA A 57 -3.11 2.57 -7.55
CA ALA A 57 -3.53 3.94 -7.82
C ALA A 57 -3.07 4.43 -9.20
N ILE A 58 -1.79 4.25 -9.53
CA ILE A 58 -1.25 4.59 -10.85
C ILE A 58 -1.94 3.76 -11.95
N SER A 59 -2.09 2.46 -11.71
CA SER A 59 -2.72 1.55 -12.67
C SER A 59 -4.18 1.91 -12.96
N GLY A 60 -4.91 2.44 -11.98
CA GLY A 60 -6.26 2.95 -12.17
C GLY A 60 -6.35 4.13 -13.14
N ALA A 61 -5.35 5.03 -13.11
CA ALA A 61 -5.28 6.17 -14.03
C ALA A 61 -4.98 5.72 -15.48
N PHE A 62 -4.18 4.68 -15.64
CA PHE A 62 -3.77 4.14 -16.96
C PHE A 62 -4.55 2.88 -17.37
N GLU A 63 -5.67 2.57 -16.70
CA GLU A 63 -6.40 1.31 -16.84
C GLU A 63 -6.70 0.93 -18.31
N PRO A 64 -7.26 1.80 -19.18
CA PRO A 64 -7.58 1.40 -20.56
C PRO A 64 -6.35 0.97 -21.36
N TRP A 65 -5.22 1.64 -21.15
CA TRP A 65 -3.97 1.32 -21.82
C TRP A 65 -3.36 0.03 -21.25
N LEU A 66 -3.35 -0.13 -19.92
CA LEU A 66 -2.80 -1.33 -19.27
C LEU A 66 -3.60 -2.59 -19.64
N ARG A 67 -4.94 -2.50 -19.64
CA ARG A 67 -5.84 -3.60 -20.06
C ARG A 67 -5.60 -4.05 -21.50
N ALA A 68 -5.15 -3.16 -22.38
CA ALA A 68 -4.80 -3.51 -23.75
C ALA A 68 -3.47 -4.27 -23.87
N ASN A 69 -2.63 -4.26 -22.81
CA ASN A 69 -1.26 -4.78 -22.84
C ASN A 69 -1.04 -6.04 -21.98
N PHE A 70 -1.84 -6.29 -20.95
CA PHE A 70 -1.78 -7.49 -20.13
C PHE A 70 -3.10 -7.76 -19.39
N ASP A 71 -3.18 -8.91 -18.72
CA ASP A 71 -4.31 -9.29 -17.87
C ASP A 71 -4.36 -8.43 -16.59
N PHE A 72 -4.99 -7.28 -16.72
CA PHE A 72 -5.13 -6.29 -15.66
C PHE A 72 -5.95 -6.82 -14.47
N ASP A 73 -7.00 -7.62 -14.73
CA ASP A 73 -7.86 -8.12 -13.67
C ASP A 73 -7.13 -9.15 -12.81
N ALA A 74 -6.37 -10.07 -13.44
CA ALA A 74 -5.52 -11.00 -12.71
C ALA A 74 -4.42 -10.26 -11.91
N PHE A 75 -3.82 -9.22 -12.49
CA PHE A 75 -2.86 -8.37 -11.78
C PHE A 75 -3.49 -7.75 -10.53
N VAL A 76 -4.63 -7.05 -10.67
CA VAL A 76 -5.33 -6.40 -9.54
C VAL A 76 -5.75 -7.43 -8.51
N GLN A 77 -6.30 -8.57 -8.91
CA GLN A 77 -6.75 -9.61 -7.97
C GLN A 77 -5.59 -10.17 -7.15
N ARG A 78 -4.49 -10.58 -7.81
CA ARG A 78 -3.33 -11.19 -7.14
C ARG A 78 -2.66 -10.19 -6.19
N THR A 79 -2.45 -8.96 -6.66
CA THR A 79 -1.78 -7.94 -5.86
C THR A 79 -2.69 -7.39 -4.75
N ALA A 80 -4.01 -7.34 -4.91
CA ALA A 80 -4.94 -7.05 -3.80
C ALA A 80 -4.83 -8.07 -2.67
N THR A 81 -4.74 -9.36 -3.00
CA THR A 81 -4.52 -10.41 -1.99
C THR A 81 -3.18 -10.21 -1.26
N LEU A 82 -2.10 -9.88 -2.01
CA LEU A 82 -0.81 -9.58 -1.40
C LEU A 82 -0.86 -8.34 -0.48
N ILE A 83 -1.57 -7.28 -0.90
CA ILE A 83 -1.78 -6.08 -0.08
C ILE A 83 -2.47 -6.47 1.22
N LEU A 84 -3.56 -7.24 1.18
CA LEU A 84 -4.29 -7.66 2.38
C LEU A 84 -3.39 -8.47 3.33
N ILE A 85 -2.63 -9.43 2.80
CA ILE A 85 -1.65 -10.20 3.59
C ILE A 85 -0.66 -9.25 4.26
N CYS A 86 -0.13 -8.27 3.52
CA CYS A 86 0.84 -7.32 4.05
C CYS A 86 0.23 -6.39 5.10
N LEU A 87 -1.00 -5.91 4.90
CA LEU A 87 -1.72 -5.06 5.84
C LEU A 87 -2.03 -5.77 7.16
N ILE A 88 -2.31 -7.07 7.13
CA ILE A 88 -2.51 -7.87 8.35
C ILE A 88 -1.17 -8.21 9.00
N ALA A 89 -0.20 -8.68 8.21
CA ALA A 89 1.10 -9.10 8.70
C ALA A 89 1.88 -7.95 9.34
N HIS A 90 1.80 -6.73 8.81
CA HIS A 90 2.53 -5.57 9.32
C HIS A 90 2.28 -5.30 10.82
N PRO A 91 1.07 -4.92 11.28
CA PRO A 91 0.83 -4.69 12.70
C PRO A 91 1.01 -5.98 13.54
N LEU A 92 0.70 -7.15 12.98
CA LEU A 92 0.86 -8.42 13.70
C LEU A 92 2.32 -8.74 13.99
N LEU A 93 3.23 -8.54 13.03
CA LEU A 93 4.68 -8.75 13.21
C LEU A 93 5.25 -7.80 14.27
N LEU A 94 4.76 -6.55 14.30
CA LEU A 94 5.12 -5.61 15.36
C LEU A 94 4.65 -6.12 16.73
N LEU A 95 3.40 -6.54 16.85
CA LEU A 95 2.88 -7.10 18.11
C LEU A 95 3.65 -8.35 18.55
N ILE A 96 3.98 -9.26 17.62
CA ILE A 96 4.79 -10.44 17.90
C ILE A 96 6.18 -10.04 18.43
N SER A 97 6.83 -9.04 17.81
CA SER A 97 8.15 -8.56 18.26
C SER A 97 8.13 -7.97 19.69
N LEU A 98 6.96 -7.51 20.15
CA LEU A 98 6.73 -6.98 21.49
C LEU A 98 6.12 -8.02 22.46
N GLY A 99 5.97 -9.27 22.04
CA GLY A 99 5.31 -10.31 22.85
C GLY A 99 3.85 -9.98 23.17
N PHE A 100 3.15 -9.31 22.25
CA PHE A 100 1.76 -8.83 22.37
C PHE A 100 1.51 -7.82 23.50
N ARG A 101 2.57 -7.23 24.07
CA ARG A 101 2.45 -6.15 25.06
C ARG A 101 2.17 -4.82 24.37
N ILE A 102 0.90 -4.59 24.02
CA ILE A 102 0.44 -3.39 23.28
C ILE A 102 0.90 -2.08 23.94
N TRP A 103 1.00 -2.05 25.28
CA TRP A 103 1.42 -0.86 26.01
C TRP A 103 2.85 -0.41 25.68
N ASP A 104 3.72 -1.33 25.29
CA ASP A 104 5.10 -1.03 24.89
C ASP A 104 5.15 -0.16 23.61
N LEU A 105 4.11 -0.22 22.77
CA LEU A 105 4.02 0.63 21.57
C LEU A 105 4.04 2.11 21.93
N TYR A 106 3.28 2.49 22.96
CA TYR A 106 3.15 3.89 23.39
C TYR A 106 4.42 4.43 24.06
N ALA A 107 5.32 3.55 24.49
CA ALA A 107 6.62 3.95 25.02
C ALA A 107 7.65 4.20 23.90
N ILE A 108 7.50 3.52 22.76
CA ILE A 108 8.49 3.55 21.66
C ILE A 108 8.10 4.59 20.60
N TYR A 109 6.80 4.74 20.31
CA TYR A 109 6.29 5.59 19.24
C TYR A 109 5.33 6.64 19.77
N ASP A 110 5.27 7.77 19.06
CA ASP A 110 4.30 8.82 19.37
C ASP A 110 2.87 8.31 19.18
N ILE A 111 2.07 8.50 20.22
CA ILE A 111 0.69 8.03 20.33
C ILE A 111 -0.21 8.51 19.18
N THR A 112 0.03 9.71 18.67
CA THR A 112 -0.74 10.32 17.58
C THR A 112 -0.62 9.48 16.31
N TYR A 113 0.61 9.07 15.99
CA TYR A 113 0.87 8.31 14.78
C TYR A 113 0.55 6.82 14.92
N ILE A 114 0.54 6.28 16.15
CA ILE A 114 -0.05 4.96 16.43
C ILE A 114 -1.55 4.97 16.10
N TYR A 115 -2.30 5.95 16.64
CA TYR A 115 -3.74 6.05 16.35
C TYR A 115 -4.01 6.32 14.87
N LEU A 116 -3.19 7.14 14.21
CA LEU A 116 -3.26 7.33 12.77
C LEU A 116 -3.08 5.99 12.04
N GLY A 117 -2.12 5.16 12.45
CA GLY A 117 -1.90 3.82 11.90
C GLY A 117 -3.12 2.91 12.05
N VAL A 118 -3.76 2.90 13.22
CA VAL A 118 -4.98 2.13 13.47
C VAL A 118 -6.13 2.62 12.57
N VAL A 119 -6.33 3.93 12.45
CA VAL A 119 -7.35 4.51 11.57
C VAL A 119 -7.07 4.16 10.12
N VAL A 120 -5.84 4.35 9.64
CA VAL A 120 -5.40 3.96 8.30
C VAL A 120 -5.71 2.49 8.03
N TRP A 121 -5.34 1.60 8.96
CA TRP A 121 -5.56 0.18 8.83
C TRP A 121 -7.04 -0.18 8.70
N LEU A 122 -7.90 0.42 9.54
CA LEU A 122 -9.36 0.25 9.46
C LEU A 122 -9.96 0.75 8.15
N LEU A 123 -9.52 1.93 7.66
CA LEU A 123 -9.97 2.48 6.39
C LEU A 123 -9.58 1.57 5.22
N LEU A 124 -8.37 1.04 5.22
CA LEU A 124 -7.87 0.14 4.17
C LEU A 124 -8.59 -1.21 4.19
N ILE A 125 -8.68 -1.87 5.35
CA ILE A 125 -9.27 -3.21 5.47
C ILE A 125 -10.79 -3.20 5.21
N SER A 126 -11.45 -2.06 5.41
CA SER A 126 -12.87 -1.90 5.08
C SER A 126 -13.17 -2.22 3.61
N TYR A 127 -12.23 -1.94 2.69
CA TYR A 127 -12.38 -2.28 1.28
C TYR A 127 -12.56 -3.79 1.07
N ASP A 128 -11.65 -4.60 1.62
CA ASP A 128 -11.68 -6.06 1.47
C ASP A 128 -12.84 -6.69 2.24
N ILE A 129 -13.22 -6.14 3.39
CA ILE A 129 -14.41 -6.59 4.15
C ILE A 129 -15.70 -6.33 3.34
N PHE A 130 -15.82 -5.18 2.68
CA PHE A 130 -17.05 -4.79 1.98
C PHE A 130 -17.11 -5.27 0.53
N LYS A 131 -15.98 -5.64 -0.08
CA LYS A 131 -15.89 -6.12 -1.47
C LYS A 131 -16.84 -7.28 -1.80
N PRO A 132 -17.01 -8.34 -0.95
CA PRO A 132 -17.99 -9.40 -1.20
C PRO A 132 -19.42 -8.89 -1.30
N PHE A 133 -19.73 -7.79 -0.62
CA PHE A 133 -21.06 -7.18 -0.57
C PHE A 133 -21.27 -6.11 -1.65
N LYS A 134 -20.31 -5.87 -2.55
CA LYS A 134 -20.39 -4.82 -3.58
C LYS A 134 -21.69 -4.84 -4.41
N LYS A 135 -22.29 -6.01 -4.62
CA LYS A 135 -23.54 -6.18 -5.38
C LYS A 135 -24.81 -6.16 -4.51
N SER A 136 -24.70 -6.04 -3.19
CA SER A 136 -25.84 -6.07 -2.28
C SER A 136 -26.36 -4.65 -1.99
N GLY A 137 -27.68 -4.51 -1.82
CA GLY A 137 -28.41 -3.24 -1.95
C GLY A 137 -27.78 -1.98 -1.35
N PHE A 138 -27.37 -1.98 -0.07
CA PHE A 138 -26.76 -0.80 0.56
C PHE A 138 -25.37 -0.50 0.00
N PHE A 139 -24.50 -1.50 -0.13
CA PHE A 139 -23.12 -1.34 -0.59
C PHE A 139 -23.03 -1.07 -2.09
N ALA A 140 -23.94 -1.61 -2.90
CA ALA A 140 -24.04 -1.29 -4.31
C ALA A 140 -24.30 0.21 -4.54
N ARG A 141 -25.20 0.81 -3.74
CA ARG A 141 -25.52 2.25 -3.80
C ARG A 141 -24.39 3.14 -3.30
N ASN A 142 -23.64 2.66 -2.30
CA ASN A 142 -22.60 3.44 -1.62
C ASN A 142 -21.17 2.99 -1.99
N TRP A 143 -20.98 2.23 -3.07
CA TRP A 143 -19.68 1.66 -3.41
C TRP A 143 -18.61 2.74 -3.64
N ASN A 144 -19.00 3.86 -4.23
CA ASN A 144 -18.09 5.01 -4.40
C ASN A 144 -17.60 5.57 -3.07
N ALA A 145 -18.43 5.56 -2.02
CA ALA A 145 -18.00 5.98 -0.69
C ALA A 145 -16.95 5.02 -0.11
N VAL A 146 -17.14 3.70 -0.27
CA VAL A 146 -16.13 2.69 0.13
C VAL A 146 -14.80 2.94 -0.58
N LEU A 147 -14.82 3.23 -1.88
CA LEU A 147 -13.61 3.57 -2.64
C LEU A 147 -12.94 4.85 -2.14
N ILE A 148 -13.71 5.90 -1.88
CA ILE A 148 -13.18 7.17 -1.34
C ILE A 148 -12.54 6.94 0.03
N ILE A 149 -13.21 6.22 0.93
CA ILE A 149 -12.71 5.88 2.27
C ILE A 149 -11.38 5.11 2.17
N SER A 150 -11.31 4.12 1.29
CA SER A 150 -10.09 3.34 1.06
C SER A 150 -8.96 4.21 0.49
N ASN A 151 -9.25 5.09 -0.48
CA ASN A 151 -8.28 6.03 -1.03
C ASN A 151 -7.76 7.02 0.02
N ILE A 152 -8.63 7.51 0.92
CA ILE A 152 -8.21 8.35 2.04
C ILE A 152 -7.26 7.56 2.96
N GLY A 153 -7.61 6.32 3.33
CA GLY A 153 -6.73 5.45 4.11
C GLY A 153 -5.37 5.24 3.45
N PHE A 154 -5.35 5.02 2.14
CA PHE A 154 -4.12 4.89 1.38
C PHE A 154 -3.28 6.17 1.40
N LEU A 155 -3.88 7.35 1.18
CA LEU A 155 -3.14 8.61 1.25
C LEU A 155 -2.59 8.89 2.65
N LEU A 156 -3.37 8.61 3.69
CA LEU A 156 -2.94 8.72 5.09
C LEU A 156 -1.81 7.75 5.44
N THR A 157 -1.65 6.64 4.70
CA THR A 157 -0.52 5.72 4.86
C THR A 157 0.82 6.42 4.62
N PHE A 158 0.90 7.34 3.66
CA PHE A 158 2.12 8.12 3.43
C PHE A 158 2.46 9.03 4.61
N LEU A 159 1.45 9.64 5.24
CA LEU A 159 1.66 10.47 6.43
C LEU A 159 2.10 9.62 7.63
N HIS A 160 1.43 8.50 7.88
CA HIS A 160 1.79 7.57 8.96
C HIS A 160 3.22 7.05 8.81
N SER A 161 3.58 6.60 7.61
CA SER A 161 4.90 6.06 7.32
C SER A 161 6.00 7.13 7.34
N LEU A 162 5.76 8.33 6.82
CA LEU A 162 6.71 9.45 6.93
C LEU A 162 6.88 9.97 8.36
N ALA A 163 5.99 9.63 9.30
CA ALA A 163 6.12 10.02 10.69
C ALA A 163 6.87 8.98 11.53
N LEU A 164 6.55 7.69 11.37
CA LEU A 164 7.09 6.61 12.22
C LEU A 164 8.19 5.78 11.54
N GLY A 165 8.27 5.78 10.22
CA GLY A 165 9.26 5.02 9.49
C GLY A 165 10.64 5.67 9.63
N SER A 166 11.48 5.16 10.53
CA SER A 166 12.85 5.66 10.71
C SER A 166 13.64 5.64 9.39
N ASP A 167 13.43 4.60 8.58
CA ASP A 167 14.04 4.49 7.24
C ASP A 167 13.57 5.56 6.26
N LEU A 168 12.44 6.22 6.51
CA LEU A 168 11.87 7.25 5.65
C LEU A 168 12.30 8.67 6.08
N GLN A 169 13.07 8.82 7.16
CA GLN A 169 13.47 10.13 7.67
C GLN A 169 14.70 10.69 6.95
N THR A 170 15.71 9.87 6.70
CA THR A 170 17.04 10.32 6.24
C THR A 170 17.59 9.57 5.02
N ASN A 171 16.91 8.52 4.54
CA ASN A 171 17.43 7.66 3.46
C ASN A 171 16.83 7.99 2.09
N PRO A 172 17.41 7.47 0.99
CA PRO A 172 16.85 7.55 -0.38
C PRO A 172 15.38 7.13 -0.48
N LEU A 173 14.90 6.28 0.44
CA LEU A 173 13.49 5.92 0.51
C LEU A 173 12.56 7.11 0.69
N ARG A 174 12.99 8.18 1.37
CA ARG A 174 12.17 9.38 1.56
C ARG A 174 11.75 10.00 0.23
N PHE A 175 12.68 10.10 -0.73
CA PHE A 175 12.39 10.66 -2.05
C PHE A 175 11.44 9.79 -2.84
N VAL A 176 11.62 8.46 -2.79
CA VAL A 176 10.69 7.51 -3.41
C VAL A 176 9.31 7.63 -2.79
N TRP A 177 9.23 7.77 -1.47
CA TRP A 177 7.95 7.91 -0.76
C TRP A 177 7.21 9.20 -1.11
N ILE A 178 7.93 10.32 -1.19
CA ILE A 178 7.36 11.60 -1.63
C ILE A 178 6.88 11.49 -3.06
N PHE A 179 7.69 10.91 -3.96
CA PHE A 179 7.29 10.67 -5.35
C PHE A 179 6.03 9.80 -5.43
N TYR A 180 5.96 8.72 -4.65
CA TYR A 180 4.79 7.84 -4.57
C TYR A 180 3.56 8.58 -4.05
N GLY A 181 3.69 9.33 -2.95
CA GLY A 181 2.58 10.10 -2.38
C GLY A 181 2.01 11.14 -3.34
N ILE A 182 2.88 11.91 -4.01
CA ILE A 182 2.46 12.93 -4.97
C ILE A 182 1.76 12.27 -6.17
N THR A 183 2.38 11.28 -6.79
CA THR A 183 1.83 10.64 -7.99
C THR A 183 0.56 9.83 -7.69
N ALA A 184 0.46 9.18 -6.53
CA ALA A 184 -0.78 8.56 -6.06
C ALA A 184 -1.90 9.59 -5.91
N THR A 185 -1.62 10.73 -5.28
CA THR A 185 -2.60 11.81 -5.08
C THR A 185 -3.12 12.30 -6.43
N LEU A 186 -2.22 12.58 -7.38
CA LEU A 186 -2.59 13.00 -8.74
C LEU A 186 -3.41 11.94 -9.47
N ALA A 187 -3.02 10.66 -9.38
CA ALA A 187 -3.73 9.55 -10.02
C ALA A 187 -5.15 9.36 -9.44
N ILE A 188 -5.33 9.52 -8.14
CA ILE A 188 -6.63 9.44 -7.47
C ILE A 188 -7.52 10.63 -7.89
N ILE A 189 -6.98 11.85 -7.86
CA ILE A 189 -7.69 13.05 -8.31
C ILE A 189 -8.12 12.91 -9.77
N TYR A 190 -7.22 12.45 -10.64
CA TYR A 190 -7.56 12.17 -12.04
C TYR A 190 -8.67 11.14 -12.15
N THR A 191 -8.51 9.97 -11.54
CA THR A 191 -9.40 8.81 -11.70
C THR A 191 -10.81 9.07 -11.17
N TYR A 192 -10.91 9.69 -9.99
CA TYR A 192 -12.20 9.85 -9.28
C TYR A 192 -12.77 11.26 -9.36
N GLY A 193 -11.93 12.28 -9.58
CA GLY A 193 -12.34 13.68 -9.67
C GLY A 193 -12.59 14.14 -11.11
N MET A 194 -11.60 13.95 -11.99
CA MET A 194 -11.60 14.58 -13.32
C MET A 194 -12.12 13.67 -14.45
N ARG A 195 -11.79 12.38 -14.44
CA ARG A 195 -12.08 11.43 -15.55
C ARG A 195 -13.57 11.37 -15.92
N ARG A 196 -14.46 11.65 -14.97
CA ARG A 196 -15.92 11.71 -15.21
C ARG A 196 -16.38 12.92 -16.04
N PHE A 197 -15.59 13.98 -16.11
CA PHE A 197 -15.89 15.22 -16.85
C PHE A 197 -15.21 15.30 -18.21
N LEU A 198 -14.26 14.39 -18.49
CA LEU A 198 -13.49 14.33 -19.73
C LEU A 198 -14.06 13.30 -20.74
N LYS A 199 -15.22 12.71 -20.42
CA LYS A 199 -15.98 11.83 -21.30
C LYS A 199 -17.17 12.59 -21.85
#